data_AF-A1YAQ3-F1
#
_entry.id   AF-A1YAQ3-F1
#
_cell.length_a   1.000
_cell.length_b   1.000
_cell.length_c   1.000
_cell.angle_alpha   90.00
_cell.angle_beta   90.00
_cell.angle_gamma   90.00
#
_symmetry.space_group_name_H-M   'P 1'
#
loop_
_entity.id
_entity.type
_entity.pdbx_description
1 polymer ?
#
loop_
_entity_poly.entity_id
_entity_poly.type
_entity_poly.pdbx_seq_one_letter_code
_entity_poly.pdbx_strand_id
1 'polypeptide(L)'
;MAQESWKQESHAPEAPILCINNCGFFGSSMTNNMCSKCYRDFVKLMEMDAPVVDKKLITTASSSTVPFETAKQDDTVPDAAAMDDKQPAQEPPKPPSNRCSTCRKKVGLTGFQCRCGGTFCSLHRYTDSHECTFDYKKVAREQIAKQNPVVIAEKINKI
;
A
#
# COMPACT_ATOMS: atom_id res chain seq x y z
N MET A 1 -32.31 -30.10 30.15
CA MET A 1 -32.68 -28.67 30.26
C MET A 1 -31.65 -27.87 29.44
N ALA A 2 -31.88 -27.73 28.14
CA ALA A 2 -30.94 -27.10 27.23
C ALA A 2 -31.40 -25.67 26.88
N GLN A 3 -30.56 -24.70 27.23
CA GLN A 3 -30.27 -23.44 26.53
C GLN A 3 -31.45 -22.52 26.16
N GLU A 4 -31.74 -21.54 27.02
CA GLU A 4 -32.42 -20.30 26.66
C GLU A 4 -31.59 -19.09 27.14
N SER A 5 -30.67 -18.61 26.30
CA SER A 5 -29.96 -17.34 26.53
C SER A 5 -29.29 -16.85 25.24
N TRP A 6 -30.09 -16.57 24.21
CA TRP A 6 -29.59 -15.93 22.97
C TRP A 6 -30.49 -14.77 22.52
N LYS A 7 -31.25 -14.16 23.44
CA LYS A 7 -31.95 -12.91 23.13
C LYS A 7 -31.03 -11.75 23.49
N GLN A 8 -30.00 -11.55 22.67
CA GLN A 8 -29.37 -10.23 22.57
C GLN A 8 -30.40 -9.33 21.90
N GLU A 9 -30.94 -8.41 22.70
CA GLU A 9 -31.85 -7.36 22.25
C GLU A 9 -31.16 -6.58 21.13
N SER A 10 -31.64 -6.75 19.91
CA SER A 10 -31.18 -6.01 18.76
C SER A 10 -31.56 -4.55 18.97
N HIS A 11 -30.61 -3.73 19.42
CA HIS A 11 -30.71 -2.28 19.29
C HIS A 11 -31.00 -2.00 17.81
N ALA A 12 -32.22 -1.53 17.53
CA ALA A 12 -32.59 -1.07 16.20
C ALA A 12 -31.53 -0.06 15.73
N PRO A 13 -31.06 -0.13 14.47
CA PRO A 13 -30.07 0.81 13.99
C PRO A 13 -30.69 2.20 14.00
N GLU A 14 -30.27 3.02 14.97
CA GLU A 14 -30.61 4.43 15.07
C GLU A 14 -30.30 5.08 13.71
N ALA A 15 -31.29 5.75 13.14
CA ALA A 15 -31.18 6.30 11.79
C ALA A 15 -29.90 7.14 11.67
N PRO A 16 -29.15 7.07 10.55
CA PRO A 16 -27.86 7.76 10.43
C PRO A 16 -27.98 9.26 10.72
N ILE A 17 -27.44 9.68 11.87
CA ILE A 17 -27.50 11.07 12.32
C ILE A 17 -26.49 11.89 11.49
N LEU A 18 -26.95 12.98 10.87
CA LEU A 18 -26.07 13.89 10.14
C LEU A 18 -25.32 14.80 11.13
N CYS A 19 -24.09 15.17 10.77
CA CYS A 19 -23.28 16.09 11.56
C CYS A 19 -24.04 17.40 11.82
N ILE A 20 -24.09 17.85 13.07
CA ILE A 20 -24.78 19.08 13.47
C ILE A 20 -24.28 20.33 12.75
N ASN A 21 -23.03 20.34 12.30
CA ASN A 21 -22.45 21.42 11.49
C ASN A 21 -22.88 21.36 10.01
N ASN A 22 -23.83 20.49 9.65
CA ASN A 22 -24.37 20.29 8.31
C ASN A 22 -23.32 20.13 7.21
N CYS A 23 -22.19 19.50 7.54
CA CYS A 23 -21.06 19.32 6.61
C CYS A 23 -21.23 18.14 5.64
N GLY A 24 -22.42 17.51 5.61
CA GLY A 24 -22.75 16.40 4.72
C GLY A 24 -22.15 15.04 5.11
N PHE A 25 -21.58 14.91 6.31
CA PHE A 25 -21.05 13.65 6.85
C PHE A 25 -21.83 13.22 8.09
N PHE A 26 -21.84 11.91 8.40
CA PHE A 26 -22.57 11.36 9.55
C PHE A 26 -21.85 11.66 10.88
N GLY A 27 -22.61 12.11 11.87
CA GLY A 27 -22.16 12.30 13.24
C GLY A 27 -22.34 11.04 14.08
N SER A 28 -21.58 10.91 15.17
CA SER A 28 -21.81 9.86 16.17
C SER A 28 -22.29 10.45 17.48
N SER A 29 -23.18 9.75 18.18
CA SER A 29 -23.66 10.12 19.51
C SER A 29 -22.51 10.25 20.53
N MET A 30 -21.45 9.46 20.36
CA MET A 30 -20.22 9.52 21.16
C MET A 30 -19.41 10.83 20.99
N THR A 31 -19.59 11.55 19.87
CA THR A 31 -18.85 12.79 19.56
C THR A 31 -19.77 14.01 19.47
N ASN A 32 -20.85 14.02 20.27
CA ASN A 32 -21.88 15.06 20.26
C ASN A 32 -22.51 15.29 18.88
N ASN A 33 -22.77 14.21 18.13
CA ASN A 33 -23.32 14.26 16.77
C ASN A 33 -22.45 15.09 15.79
N MET A 34 -21.15 15.24 16.03
CA MET A 34 -20.20 15.80 15.06
C MET A 34 -19.59 14.70 14.18
N CYS A 35 -19.24 15.04 12.95
CA CYS A 35 -18.37 14.17 12.15
C CYS A 35 -16.94 14.15 12.70
N SER A 36 -16.16 13.15 12.32
CA SER A 36 -14.75 13.01 12.74
C SER A 36 -13.87 14.24 12.44
N LYS A 37 -14.18 15.01 11.40
CA LYS A 37 -13.49 16.26 11.07
C LYS A 37 -13.92 17.41 11.98
N CYS A 38 -15.23 17.67 12.07
CA CYS A 38 -15.79 18.73 12.91
C CYS A 38 -15.52 18.51 14.40
N TYR A 39 -15.46 17.25 14.86
CA TYR A 39 -15.12 16.93 16.24
C TYR A 39 -13.65 17.23 16.54
N ARG A 40 -12.72 16.91 15.62
CA ARG A 40 -11.30 17.29 15.76
C ARG A 40 -11.12 18.81 15.81
N ASP A 41 -11.87 19.54 14.99
CA ASP A 41 -11.82 21.00 14.97
C ASP A 41 -12.40 21.58 16.28
N PHE A 42 -13.47 20.98 16.81
CA PHE A 42 -14.05 21.35 18.11
C PHE A 42 -13.07 21.09 19.28
N VAL A 43 -12.41 19.93 19.31
CA VAL A 43 -11.41 19.60 20.34
C VAL A 43 -10.23 20.58 20.28
N LYS A 44 -9.72 20.89 19.08
CA LYS A 44 -8.65 21.88 18.92
C LYS A 44 -9.03 23.26 19.44
N LEU A 45 -10.29 23.68 19.23
CA LEU A 45 -10.76 24.96 19.76
C LEU A 45 -10.90 24.92 21.28
N MET A 46 -11.37 23.81 21.87
CA MET A 46 -11.42 23.67 23.33
C MET A 46 -10.04 23.61 24.01
N GLU A 47 -9.03 23.04 23.37
CA GLU A 47 -7.65 23.02 23.90
C GLU A 47 -6.95 24.39 23.84
N MET A 48 -7.43 25.30 22.98
CA MET A 48 -6.84 26.65 22.81
C MET A 48 -7.36 27.66 23.84
N ASP A 49 -8.51 27.40 24.47
CA ASP A 49 -9.15 28.26 25.49
C ASP A 49 -8.85 27.85 26.94
N ALA A 50 -7.93 26.90 27.16
CA ALA A 50 -7.46 26.58 28.50
C ALA A 50 -6.56 27.73 29.03
N PRO A 51 -6.89 28.39 30.16
CA PRO A 51 -6.04 29.42 30.72
C PRO A 51 -4.72 28.80 31.19
N VAL A 52 -3.63 29.19 30.54
CA VAL A 52 -2.26 28.93 30.99
C VAL A 52 -2.05 29.66 32.32
N VAL A 53 -2.13 28.93 33.43
CA VAL A 53 -1.59 29.39 34.71
C VAL A 53 -0.21 28.79 34.87
N ASP A 54 0.79 29.63 34.65
CA ASP A 54 2.19 29.39 34.97
C ASP A 54 2.37 28.92 36.43
N LYS A 55 3.02 27.77 36.60
CA LYS A 55 3.85 27.53 37.79
C LYS A 55 5.04 26.65 37.45
N LYS A 56 6.13 27.34 37.13
CA LYS A 56 7.49 26.82 37.12
C LYS A 56 7.92 26.46 38.55
N LEU A 57 8.84 25.48 38.61
CA LEU A 57 9.71 25.06 39.71
C LEU A 57 9.16 23.92 40.58
N ILE A 58 9.63 22.69 40.35
CA ILE A 58 10.62 22.07 41.24
C ILE A 58 11.49 21.08 40.42
N THR A 59 12.80 21.27 40.49
CA THR A 59 13.85 20.36 40.03
C THR A 59 14.29 19.47 41.20
N THR A 60 14.80 18.28 40.87
CA THR A 60 15.76 17.41 41.60
C THR A 60 15.27 16.07 42.17
N ALA A 61 15.69 15.02 41.44
CA ALA A 61 16.24 13.72 41.85
C ALA A 61 15.31 12.70 42.54
N SER A 62 15.26 11.42 42.13
CA SER A 62 16.39 10.53 41.83
C SER A 62 16.05 9.35 40.91
N SER A 63 17.08 8.95 40.12
CA SER A 63 17.53 7.60 39.73
C SER A 63 16.50 6.52 39.42
N SER A 64 16.49 5.92 38.22
CA SER A 64 17.52 5.01 37.67
C SER A 64 17.08 4.71 36.22
N THR A 65 17.86 4.53 35.15
CA THR A 65 19.25 4.18 34.87
C THR A 65 19.62 4.76 33.49
N VAL A 66 20.89 5.11 33.30
CA VAL A 66 21.48 5.72 32.10
C VAL A 66 22.06 4.62 31.15
N PRO A 67 22.76 4.94 30.03
CA PRO A 67 22.29 4.68 28.67
C PRO A 67 23.30 3.83 27.86
N PHE A 68 22.95 3.41 26.64
CA PHE A 68 23.99 3.14 25.65
C PHE A 68 23.50 3.36 24.22
N GLU A 69 24.25 4.17 23.48
CA GLU A 69 24.14 4.40 22.05
C GLU A 69 24.62 3.18 21.23
N THR A 70 24.36 3.28 19.92
CA THR A 70 25.16 2.81 18.77
C THR A 70 24.82 1.47 18.10
N ALA A 71 25.16 1.46 16.79
CA ALA A 71 25.19 0.40 15.77
C ALA A 71 23.90 0.31 14.93
N LYS A 72 23.84 0.59 13.62
CA LYS A 72 24.77 0.43 12.47
C LYS A 72 25.42 -0.96 12.38
N GLN A 73 24.79 -1.83 11.60
CA GLN A 73 25.30 -3.06 10.96
C GLN A 73 24.47 -3.18 9.68
N ASP A 74 24.92 -3.20 8.42
CA ASP A 74 26.18 -3.53 7.75
C ASP A 74 26.81 -4.85 8.20
N ASP A 75 26.30 -5.93 7.60
CA ASP A 75 27.00 -7.20 7.48
C ASP A 75 27.20 -7.48 5.98
N THR A 76 28.40 -7.20 5.51
CA THR A 76 28.98 -7.71 4.28
C THR A 76 29.68 -9.03 4.54
N VAL A 77 29.35 -10.09 3.78
CA VAL A 77 30.31 -11.03 3.20
C VAL A 77 29.71 -11.47 1.85
N PRO A 78 30.46 -11.44 0.72
CA PRO A 78 31.33 -12.57 0.42
C PRO A 78 32.74 -12.20 -0.05
N ASP A 79 33.62 -13.16 0.20
CA ASP A 79 35.00 -13.24 -0.24
C ASP A 79 35.14 -13.45 -1.76
N ALA A 80 36.32 -13.01 -2.22
CA ALA A 80 36.92 -13.00 -3.54
C ALA A 80 36.39 -13.91 -4.67
N ALA A 81 36.17 -13.28 -5.83
CA ALA A 81 36.93 -13.62 -7.04
C ALA A 81 36.93 -12.43 -8.01
N ALA A 82 38.13 -11.96 -8.33
CA ALA A 82 38.40 -10.88 -9.27
C ALA A 82 37.90 -11.21 -10.68
N MET A 83 37.34 -10.22 -11.37
CA MET A 83 37.71 -9.89 -12.75
C MET A 83 37.14 -8.52 -13.16
N ASP A 84 38.06 -7.69 -13.60
CA ASP A 84 37.94 -6.40 -14.27
C ASP A 84 37.02 -6.50 -15.51
N ASP A 85 35.94 -5.71 -15.58
CA ASP A 85 35.46 -5.19 -16.87
C ASP A 85 34.54 -3.96 -16.72
N LYS A 86 34.99 -2.91 -17.39
CA LYS A 86 34.50 -1.55 -17.64
C LYS A 86 33.07 -1.46 -18.22
N GLN A 87 32.13 -0.71 -17.62
CA GLN A 87 31.02 -0.02 -18.35
C GLN A 87 30.21 0.99 -17.49
N PRO A 88 29.38 1.89 -18.08
CA PRO A 88 29.32 3.31 -17.73
C PRO A 88 28.13 3.66 -16.81
N ALA A 89 28.22 4.85 -16.21
CA ALA A 89 27.22 5.44 -15.34
C ALA A 89 25.80 5.44 -15.97
N GLN A 90 24.85 4.81 -15.29
CA GLN A 90 23.43 4.93 -15.59
C GLN A 90 22.83 6.13 -14.83
N GLU A 91 22.21 7.05 -15.57
CA GLU A 91 21.36 8.10 -15.02
C GLU A 91 20.18 7.51 -14.22
N PRO A 92 19.68 8.21 -13.18
CA PRO A 92 18.57 7.73 -12.36
C PRO A 92 17.29 7.56 -13.21
N PRO A 93 16.52 6.47 -13.03
CA PRO A 93 15.33 6.19 -13.82
C PRO A 93 14.26 7.26 -13.60
N LYS A 94 13.82 7.89 -14.69
CA LYS A 94 12.73 8.87 -14.69
C LYS A 94 11.45 8.23 -14.12
N PRO A 95 10.68 8.93 -13.26
CA PRO A 95 9.46 8.38 -12.69
C PRO A 95 8.47 8.02 -13.81
N PRO A 96 7.81 6.85 -13.74
CA PRO A 96 6.87 6.44 -14.76
C PRO A 96 5.72 7.44 -14.86
N SER A 97 5.35 7.84 -16.07
CA SER A 97 4.26 8.78 -16.26
C SER A 97 2.95 8.15 -15.81
N ASN A 98 2.33 8.72 -14.77
CA ASN A 98 1.06 8.26 -14.21
C ASN A 98 -0.16 8.69 -15.05
N ARG A 99 -0.06 8.59 -16.38
CA ARG A 99 -1.11 8.91 -17.34
C ARG A 99 -1.33 7.74 -18.29
N CYS A 100 -2.58 7.57 -18.72
CA CYS A 100 -2.93 6.57 -19.72
C CYS A 100 -2.28 6.92 -21.07
N SER A 101 -1.66 5.93 -21.73
CA SER A 101 -0.97 6.16 -23.02
C SER A 101 -1.95 6.40 -24.18
N THR A 102 -3.18 5.86 -24.11
CA THR A 102 -4.23 6.07 -25.13
C THR A 102 -4.99 7.38 -24.92
N CYS A 103 -5.53 7.60 -23.71
CA CYS A 103 -6.44 8.72 -23.43
C CYS A 103 -5.85 9.84 -22.58
N ARG A 104 -4.58 9.74 -22.16
CA ARG A 104 -3.87 10.72 -21.30
C ARG A 104 -4.53 11.06 -19.97
N LYS A 105 -5.59 10.33 -19.58
CA LYS A 105 -6.25 10.42 -18.27
C LYS A 105 -5.22 10.13 -17.18
N LYS A 106 -5.21 10.91 -16.10
CA LYS A 106 -4.37 10.65 -14.93
C LYS A 106 -4.83 9.34 -14.29
N VAL A 107 -3.93 8.37 -14.21
CA VAL A 107 -4.19 7.05 -13.64
C VAL A 107 -3.58 6.88 -12.26
N GLY A 108 -2.63 7.74 -11.85
CA GLY A 108 -2.06 7.71 -10.50
C GLY A 108 -1.58 6.31 -10.10
N LEU A 109 -1.89 5.90 -8.87
CA LEU A 109 -1.60 4.55 -8.35
C LEU A 109 -2.45 3.45 -9.01
N THR A 110 -3.60 3.79 -9.61
CA THR A 110 -4.54 2.83 -10.20
C THR A 110 -4.26 2.56 -11.69
N GLY A 111 -3.07 2.94 -12.17
CA GLY A 111 -2.61 2.64 -13.53
C GLY A 111 -2.23 1.18 -13.70
N PHE A 112 -2.71 0.58 -14.79
CA PHE A 112 -2.32 -0.78 -15.18
C PHE A 112 -1.17 -0.70 -16.18
N GLN A 113 -0.06 -1.36 -15.89
CA GLN A 113 1.02 -1.54 -16.84
C GLN A 113 0.69 -2.67 -17.80
N CYS A 114 0.79 -2.42 -19.10
CA CYS A 114 0.74 -3.45 -20.12
C CYS A 114 2.14 -3.99 -20.43
N ARG A 115 2.21 -5.19 -21.00
CA ARG A 115 3.45 -5.84 -21.46
C ARG A 115 4.16 -5.08 -22.59
N CYS A 116 3.45 -4.22 -23.31
CA CYS A 116 4.05 -3.29 -24.28
C CYS A 116 4.80 -2.11 -23.62
N GLY A 117 4.80 -2.01 -22.29
CA GLY A 117 5.50 -0.98 -21.52
C GLY A 117 4.68 0.29 -21.23
N GLY A 118 3.48 0.43 -21.79
CA GLY A 118 2.58 1.55 -21.53
C GLY A 118 1.78 1.39 -20.22
N THR A 119 1.48 2.52 -19.57
CA THR A 119 0.52 2.58 -18.45
C THR A 119 -0.85 3.02 -18.98
N PHE A 120 -1.92 2.36 -18.55
CA PHE A 120 -3.29 2.58 -19.03
C PHE A 120 -4.30 2.70 -17.88
N CYS A 121 -5.45 3.31 -18.17
CA CYS A 121 -6.59 3.32 -17.24
C CYS A 121 -7.38 2.01 -17.31
N SER A 122 -8.34 1.81 -16.41
CA SER A 122 -9.21 0.62 -16.39
C SER A 122 -9.88 0.30 -17.72
N LEU A 123 -10.27 1.34 -18.49
CA LEU A 123 -10.92 1.18 -19.79
C LEU A 123 -9.95 0.83 -20.93
N HIS A 124 -8.68 1.28 -20.84
CA HIS A 124 -7.68 1.06 -21.88
C HIS A 124 -6.65 -0.03 -21.52
N ARG A 125 -6.96 -0.84 -20.51
CA ARG A 125 -6.06 -1.89 -19.98
C ARG A 125 -5.90 -3.06 -20.96
N TYR A 126 -6.95 -3.38 -21.70
CA TYR A 126 -7.03 -4.58 -22.53
C TYR A 126 -6.40 -4.36 -23.91
N THR A 127 -5.96 -5.43 -24.56
CA THR A 127 -5.21 -5.40 -25.84
C THR A 127 -6.00 -4.94 -27.05
N ASP A 128 -7.33 -4.91 -26.94
CA ASP A 128 -8.27 -4.35 -27.92
C ASP A 128 -8.39 -2.83 -27.79
N SER A 129 -8.26 -2.31 -26.57
CA SER A 129 -8.44 -0.90 -26.23
C SER A 129 -7.18 -0.04 -26.40
N HIS A 130 -6.04 -0.67 -26.67
CA HIS A 130 -4.83 -0.01 -27.16
C HIS A 130 -4.19 -0.92 -28.20
N GLU A 131 -3.57 -0.34 -29.23
CA GLU A 131 -2.85 -1.08 -30.27
C GLU A 131 -1.60 -1.72 -29.66
N CYS A 132 -1.78 -2.83 -28.94
CA CYS A 132 -0.71 -3.53 -28.24
C CYS A 132 0.20 -4.23 -29.26
N THR A 133 1.43 -3.74 -29.38
CA THR A 133 2.45 -4.29 -30.27
C THR A 133 3.13 -5.54 -29.71
N PHE A 134 2.76 -5.99 -28.50
CA PHE A 134 3.38 -7.13 -27.84
C PHE A 134 2.84 -8.46 -28.37
N ASP A 135 3.73 -9.36 -28.81
CA ASP A 135 3.35 -10.68 -29.31
C ASP A 135 3.16 -11.70 -28.17
N TYR A 136 1.92 -11.79 -27.68
CA TYR A 136 1.54 -12.74 -26.62
C TYR A 136 1.75 -14.20 -27.03
N LYS A 137 1.63 -14.54 -28.32
CA LYS A 137 1.69 -15.93 -28.81
C LYS A 137 3.11 -16.46 -28.81
N LYS A 138 4.09 -15.64 -29.19
CA LYS A 138 5.51 -16.05 -29.14
C LYS A 138 5.95 -16.31 -27.70
N VAL A 139 5.69 -15.37 -26.80
CA VAL A 139 6.09 -15.49 -25.40
C VAL A 139 5.39 -16.68 -24.72
N ALA A 140 4.12 -16.92 -25.00
CA ALA A 140 3.42 -18.08 -24.47
C ALA A 140 4.02 -19.41 -24.97
N ARG A 141 4.37 -19.50 -26.26
CA ARG A 141 5.00 -20.72 -26.82
C ARG A 141 6.37 -20.99 -26.22
N GLU A 142 7.20 -19.96 -26.07
CA GLU A 142 8.52 -20.08 -25.44
C GLU A 142 8.40 -20.52 -23.98
N GLN A 143 7.42 -19.97 -23.24
CA GLN A 143 7.19 -20.34 -21.85
C GLN A 143 6.69 -21.79 -21.72
N ILE A 144 5.78 -22.23 -22.58
CA ILE A 144 5.35 -23.64 -22.64
C ILE A 144 6.51 -24.55 -23.02
N ALA A 145 7.30 -24.20 -24.02
CA ALA A 145 8.46 -24.99 -24.43
C ALA A 145 9.50 -25.13 -23.31
N LYS A 146 9.70 -24.08 -22.52
CA LYS A 146 10.59 -24.09 -21.35
C LYS A 146 10.04 -24.93 -20.20
N GLN A 147 8.71 -24.99 -20.04
CA GLN A 147 8.05 -25.72 -18.96
C GLN A 147 7.76 -27.18 -19.30
N ASN A 148 7.76 -27.55 -20.59
CA ASN A 148 7.48 -28.92 -21.00
C ASN A 148 8.73 -29.80 -20.81
N PRO A 149 8.74 -30.76 -19.86
CA PRO A 149 9.86 -31.66 -19.69
C PRO A 149 10.00 -32.56 -20.92
N VAL A 150 11.24 -32.73 -21.39
CA VAL A 150 11.49 -33.54 -22.59
C VAL A 150 11.35 -35.01 -22.22
N VAL A 151 10.28 -35.65 -22.72
CA VAL A 151 10.07 -37.09 -22.54
C VAL A 151 10.84 -37.83 -23.65
N ILE A 152 12.05 -38.28 -23.33
CA ILE A 152 12.81 -39.20 -24.19
C ILE A 152 12.77 -40.57 -23.53
N ALA A 153 12.02 -41.50 -24.12
CA ALA A 153 12.06 -42.89 -23.71
C ALA A 153 13.19 -43.62 -24.47
N GLU A 154 13.96 -44.45 -23.78
CA GLU A 154 14.93 -45.33 -24.42
C GLU A 154 14.21 -46.33 -25.34
N LYS A 155 14.79 -46.54 -26.54
CA LYS A 155 14.23 -47.46 -27.53
C LYS A 155 14.31 -48.88 -26.98
N ILE A 156 13.15 -49.51 -26.80
CA ILE A 156 13.04 -50.87 -26.26
C ILE A 156 13.86 -51.85 -27.11
N ASN A 157 14.78 -52.57 -26.47
CA ASN A 157 15.53 -53.64 -27.11
C ASN A 157 14.62 -54.87 -27.27
N LYS A 158 14.51 -55.37 -28.51
CA LYS A 158 13.76 -56.61 -28.81
C LYS A 158 14.44 -57.81 -28.13
N ILE A 159 13.64 -58.59 -27.41
CA ILE A 159 13.96 -59.92 -26.90
C ILE A 159 13.80 -60.93 -28.04
#